data_AF-A0A1E3GQG2-F1
#
_entry.id   AF-A0A1E3GQG2-F1
#
_cell.length_a   1.000
_cell.length_b   1.000
_cell.length_c   1.000
_cell.angle_alpha   90.00
_cell.angle_beta   90.00
_cell.angle_gamma   90.00
#
_symmetry.space_group_name_H-M   'P 1'
#
loop_
_entity.id
_entity.type
_entity.pdbx_description
1 polymer ?
#
loop_
_entity_poly.entity_id
_entity_poly.type
_entity_poly.pdbx_seq_one_letter_code
_entity_poly.pdbx_strand_id
1 'polypeptide(L)'
;MAIGFFQKRIEDILNNVASSDDSAALSAEQMAQLSSDLALYFSTVLLTLSGMLLVGLFLLWMVKRRANPASTNNKELQRQQLLQELESQFLAINTKPAVWMTNRSTFDAKVVYEFSLALTPDIRWHAPQNIQTSWHMGDRMIVITDQDDLLTASVMDEILFWFRHLDRAVSSDLIKVEDLYSLWRQILPFALDNRFSFLAAYFTEDDLEDIEAIRQVLIGVIRYCQQQKLAQPLSYINGRLDPLFFDELPKGMKPGLEAARQNNVHRKDPVVMDEAPIIVQETKTERKEPVVIAPEKAVEKPKTTARKEPTFSIDNVDIDEKKPE
;
A
#
# COMPACT_ATOMS: atom_id res chain seq x y z
N MET A 1 -28.61 35.70 33.04
CA MET A 1 -28.55 37.19 32.95
C MET A 1 -29.74 37.76 32.19
N ALA A 2 -30.02 37.33 30.94
CA ALA A 2 -31.15 37.85 30.16
C ALA A 2 -32.55 37.73 30.82
N ILE A 3 -32.90 36.58 31.40
CA ILE A 3 -34.25 36.31 31.95
C ILE A 3 -34.66 37.34 33.03
N GLY A 4 -33.76 37.72 33.94
CA GLY A 4 -34.06 38.71 34.97
C GLY A 4 -34.25 40.14 34.43
N PHE A 5 -33.67 40.47 33.27
CA PHE A 5 -33.93 41.73 32.58
C PHE A 5 -35.30 41.73 31.90
N PHE A 6 -35.72 40.60 31.34
CA PHE A 6 -37.06 40.43 30.77
C PHE A 6 -38.15 40.55 31.85
N GLN A 7 -38.00 39.83 32.96
CA GLN A 7 -38.95 39.88 34.07
C GLN A 7 -39.09 41.30 34.65
N LYS A 8 -37.97 41.94 35.00
CA LYS A 8 -37.99 43.29 35.59
C LYS A 8 -38.65 44.33 34.66
N ARG A 9 -38.45 44.21 33.35
CA ARG A 9 -39.01 45.17 32.38
C ARG A 9 -40.49 44.93 32.11
N ILE A 10 -40.97 43.69 32.25
CA ILE A 10 -42.42 43.37 32.27
C ILE A 10 -43.05 43.91 33.56
N GLU A 11 -42.39 43.75 34.71
CA GLU A 11 -42.81 44.36 35.99
C GLU A 11 -42.86 45.89 35.89
N ASP A 12 -41.85 46.56 35.30
CA ASP A 12 -41.85 48.01 35.10
C ASP A 12 -43.02 48.50 34.21
N ILE A 13 -43.36 47.75 33.14
CA ILE A 13 -44.51 48.06 32.26
C ILE A 13 -45.85 47.88 33.01
N LEU A 14 -45.99 46.81 33.79
CA LEU A 14 -47.17 46.57 34.64
C LEU A 14 -47.31 47.64 35.74
N ASN A 15 -46.21 47.99 36.41
CA ASN A 15 -46.22 48.96 37.50
C ASN A 15 -46.54 50.38 37.04
N ASN A 16 -46.04 50.80 35.86
CA ASN A 16 -46.37 52.11 35.29
C ASN A 16 -47.87 52.29 34.94
N VAL A 17 -48.60 51.19 34.74
CA VAL A 17 -50.06 51.20 34.52
C VAL A 17 -50.84 50.98 35.82
N ALA A 18 -50.28 50.24 36.79
CA ALA A 18 -50.88 50.04 38.10
C ALA A 18 -50.70 51.23 39.06
N SER A 19 -49.77 52.16 38.80
CA SER A 19 -49.50 53.32 39.65
C SER A 19 -50.40 54.54 39.40
N SER A 20 -51.40 54.44 38.52
CA SER A 20 -52.51 55.40 38.51
C SER A 20 -53.54 54.95 39.54
N ASP A 21 -53.70 55.72 40.62
CA ASP A 21 -54.66 55.46 41.69
C ASP A 21 -56.12 55.42 41.18
N ASP A 22 -56.58 54.24 40.76
CA ASP A 22 -57.97 53.81 40.89
C ASP A 22 -58.07 52.28 40.66
N SER A 23 -58.40 51.53 41.71
CA SER A 23 -58.56 50.07 41.66
C SER A 23 -59.90 49.62 41.05
N ALA A 24 -60.47 50.45 40.18
CA ALA A 24 -61.77 50.27 39.55
C ALA A 24 -61.63 50.16 38.02
N ALA A 25 -61.48 48.92 37.53
CA ALA A 25 -61.54 48.54 36.11
C ALA A 25 -60.70 49.40 35.14
N LEU A 26 -59.45 48.96 34.90
CA LEU A 26 -58.59 49.41 33.79
C LEU A 26 -59.41 49.82 32.56
N SER A 27 -59.28 51.07 32.14
CA SER A 27 -60.07 51.57 31.02
C SER A 27 -59.73 50.78 29.75
N ALA A 28 -60.68 50.67 28.81
CA ALA A 28 -60.45 49.99 27.54
C ALA A 28 -59.23 50.58 26.78
N GLU A 29 -58.95 51.86 27.00
CA GLU A 29 -57.84 52.62 26.44
C GLU A 29 -56.50 52.22 27.10
N GLN A 30 -56.46 52.09 28.44
CA GLN A 30 -55.29 51.56 29.16
C GLN A 30 -54.99 50.10 28.79
N MET A 31 -56.03 49.25 28.64
CA MET A 31 -55.83 47.87 28.18
C MET A 31 -55.29 47.81 26.74
N ALA A 32 -55.81 48.65 25.83
CA ALA A 32 -55.32 48.73 24.47
C ALA A 32 -53.84 49.16 24.43
N GLN A 33 -53.48 50.17 25.22
CA GLN A 33 -52.11 50.69 25.31
C GLN A 33 -51.13 49.65 25.88
N LEU A 34 -51.50 48.98 26.98
CA LEU A 34 -50.69 47.88 27.54
C LEU A 34 -50.54 46.70 26.55
N SER A 35 -51.60 46.37 25.78
CA SER A 35 -51.53 45.33 24.76
C SER A 35 -50.58 45.69 23.61
N SER A 36 -50.56 46.97 23.21
CA SER A 36 -49.66 47.51 22.18
C SER A 36 -48.20 47.42 22.62
N ASP A 37 -47.90 47.86 23.84
CA ASP A 37 -46.53 47.85 24.36
C ASP A 37 -46.01 46.42 24.58
N LEU A 38 -46.85 45.49 25.07
CA LEU A 38 -46.52 44.06 25.15
C LEU A 38 -46.29 43.44 23.76
N ALA A 39 -47.12 43.75 22.77
CA ALA A 39 -46.94 43.26 21.40
C ALA A 39 -45.64 43.76 20.77
N LEU A 40 -45.31 45.04 20.97
CA LEU A 40 -44.08 45.66 20.47
C LEU A 40 -42.84 45.10 21.17
N TYR A 41 -42.94 44.81 22.48
CA TYR A 41 -41.91 44.11 23.23
C TYR A 41 -41.69 42.68 22.73
N PHE A 42 -42.74 41.85 22.64
CA PHE A 42 -42.61 40.48 22.12
C PHE A 42 -42.09 40.45 20.68
N SER A 43 -42.53 41.37 19.82
CA SER A 43 -42.02 41.51 18.45
C SER A 43 -40.51 41.78 18.41
N THR A 44 -40.03 42.74 19.21
CA THR A 44 -38.58 43.05 19.27
C THR A 44 -37.74 41.92 19.88
N VAL A 45 -38.29 41.17 20.85
CA VAL A 45 -37.64 39.98 21.42
C VAL A 45 -37.57 38.81 20.43
N LEU A 46 -38.67 38.52 19.72
CA LEU A 46 -38.70 37.50 18.68
C LEU A 46 -37.77 37.85 17.51
N LEU A 47 -37.70 39.12 17.12
CA LEU A 47 -36.83 39.58 16.04
C LEU A 47 -35.35 39.53 16.41
N THR A 48 -34.99 39.87 17.67
CA THR A 48 -33.61 39.75 18.16
C THR A 48 -33.18 38.29 18.33
N LEU A 49 -34.04 37.41 18.86
CA LEU A 49 -33.79 35.96 18.92
C LEU A 49 -33.62 35.35 17.52
N SER A 50 -34.49 35.72 16.57
CA SER A 50 -34.40 35.27 15.17
C SER A 50 -33.11 35.76 14.50
N GLY A 51 -32.70 36.99 14.78
CA GLY A 51 -31.43 37.56 14.32
C GLY A 51 -30.21 36.80 14.86
N MET A 52 -30.18 36.51 16.17
CA MET A 52 -29.11 35.69 16.76
C MET A 52 -29.06 34.28 16.17
N LEU A 53 -30.23 33.66 15.94
CA LEU A 53 -30.33 32.32 15.37
C LEU A 53 -29.84 32.30 13.90
N LEU A 54 -30.18 33.31 13.11
CA LEU A 54 -29.63 33.49 11.75
C LEU A 54 -28.12 33.67 11.75
N VAL A 55 -27.56 34.48 12.66
CA VAL A 55 -26.11 34.65 12.80
C VAL A 55 -25.44 33.32 13.22
N GLY A 56 -26.03 32.59 14.15
CA GLY A 56 -25.54 31.27 14.57
C GLY A 56 -25.54 30.24 13.43
N LEU A 57 -26.61 30.16 12.65
CA LEU A 57 -26.69 29.31 11.46
C LEU A 57 -25.68 29.73 10.38
N PHE A 58 -25.51 31.04 10.16
CA PHE A 58 -24.54 31.57 9.20
C PHE A 58 -23.09 31.24 9.59
N LEU A 59 -22.74 31.35 10.89
CA LEU A 59 -21.43 30.96 11.42
C LEU A 59 -21.20 29.44 11.27
N LEU A 60 -22.20 28.61 11.62
CA LEU A 60 -22.14 27.15 11.41
C LEU A 60 -21.93 26.78 9.93
N TRP A 61 -22.62 27.48 9.03
CA TRP A 61 -22.48 27.29 7.58
C TRP A 61 -21.11 27.73 7.07
N MET A 62 -20.60 28.89 7.53
CA MET A 62 -19.22 29.35 7.25
C MET A 62 -18.18 28.32 7.69
N VAL A 63 -18.30 27.79 8.91
CA VAL A 63 -17.40 26.78 9.46
C VAL A 63 -17.46 25.50 8.63
N LYS A 64 -18.66 24.93 8.38
CA LYS A 64 -18.80 23.72 7.53
C LYS A 64 -18.26 23.94 6.12
N ARG A 65 -18.52 25.10 5.50
CA ARG A 65 -18.08 25.42 4.14
C ARG A 65 -16.55 25.55 4.03
N ARG A 66 -15.85 25.98 5.10
CA ARG A 66 -14.38 26.05 5.12
C ARG A 66 -13.72 24.76 5.58
N ALA A 67 -14.30 24.07 6.57
CA ALA A 67 -13.74 22.86 7.17
C ALA A 67 -13.82 21.65 6.24
N ASN A 68 -14.95 21.47 5.53
CA ASN A 68 -15.15 20.30 4.65
C ASN A 68 -14.07 20.16 3.55
N PRO A 69 -13.82 21.15 2.66
CA PRO A 69 -12.83 20.98 1.60
C PRO A 69 -11.39 20.87 2.14
N ALA A 70 -11.08 21.53 3.26
CA ALA A 70 -9.75 21.40 3.88
C ALA A 70 -9.54 19.99 4.48
N SER A 71 -10.57 19.40 5.10
CA SER A 71 -10.47 18.07 5.69
C SER A 71 -10.46 16.95 4.65
N THR A 72 -11.20 17.09 3.54
CA THR A 72 -11.15 16.12 2.43
C THR A 72 -9.80 16.15 1.73
N ASN A 73 -9.30 17.34 1.37
CA ASN A 73 -8.02 17.46 0.65
C ASN A 73 -6.85 16.95 1.51
N ASN A 74 -6.85 17.21 2.82
CA ASN A 74 -5.83 16.67 3.72
C ASN A 74 -5.90 15.14 3.82
N LYS A 75 -7.11 14.56 3.88
CA LYS A 75 -7.28 13.09 3.87
C LYS A 75 -6.83 12.46 2.55
N GLU A 76 -7.16 13.06 1.41
CA GLU A 76 -6.74 12.56 0.09
C GLU A 76 -5.22 12.62 -0.08
N LEU A 77 -4.58 13.70 0.39
CA LEU A 77 -3.13 13.83 0.40
C LEU A 77 -2.47 12.81 1.34
N GLN A 78 -3.02 12.58 2.54
CA GLN A 78 -2.54 11.54 3.46
C GLN A 78 -2.68 10.13 2.87
N ARG A 79 -3.81 9.83 2.21
CA ARG A 79 -4.05 8.57 1.50
C ARG A 79 -3.01 8.34 0.39
N GLN A 80 -2.73 9.35 -0.42
CA GLN A 80 -1.70 9.26 -1.46
C GLN A 80 -0.28 9.09 -0.90
N GLN A 81 0.07 9.84 0.15
CA GLN A 81 1.36 9.71 0.83
C GLN A 81 1.55 8.32 1.42
N LEU A 82 0.55 7.78 2.10
CA LEU A 82 0.62 6.44 2.69
C LEU A 82 0.72 5.34 1.64
N LEU A 83 0.01 5.46 0.51
CA LEU A 83 0.14 4.52 -0.61
C LEU A 83 1.56 4.54 -1.20
N GLN A 84 2.13 5.72 -1.43
CA GLN A 84 3.51 5.86 -1.90
C GLN A 84 4.51 5.30 -0.88
N GLU A 85 4.26 5.50 0.42
CA GLU A 85 5.07 4.92 1.50
C GLU A 85 5.01 3.38 1.45
N LEU A 86 3.81 2.79 1.40
CA LEU A 86 3.59 1.35 1.30
C LEU A 86 4.23 0.72 0.04
N GLU A 87 4.17 1.40 -1.10
CA GLU A 87 4.88 0.99 -2.33
C GLU A 87 6.40 1.01 -2.12
N SER A 88 6.92 2.07 -1.50
CA SER A 88 8.36 2.21 -1.25
C SER A 88 8.89 1.19 -0.23
N GLN A 89 8.12 0.89 0.82
CA GLN A 89 8.40 -0.15 1.80
C GLN A 89 8.46 -1.53 1.12
N PHE A 90 7.45 -1.90 0.33
CA PHE A 90 7.47 -3.17 -0.38
C PHE A 90 8.62 -3.27 -1.39
N LEU A 91 8.89 -2.18 -2.14
CA LEU A 91 10.00 -2.16 -3.09
C LEU A 91 11.34 -2.42 -2.39
N ALA A 92 11.59 -1.78 -1.25
CA ALA A 92 12.80 -1.99 -0.46
C ALA A 92 12.95 -3.46 -0.01
N ILE A 93 11.87 -4.05 0.53
CA ILE A 93 11.85 -5.48 0.92
C ILE A 93 12.12 -6.38 -0.30
N ASN A 94 11.45 -6.11 -1.42
CA ASN A 94 11.52 -6.91 -2.65
C ASN A 94 12.92 -6.89 -3.29
N THR A 95 13.67 -5.78 -3.18
CA THR A 95 15.06 -5.67 -3.65
C THR A 95 16.12 -6.09 -2.62
N LYS A 96 15.72 -6.48 -1.40
CA LYS A 96 16.66 -6.86 -0.34
C LYS A 96 17.34 -8.19 -0.68
N PRO A 97 18.68 -8.30 -0.62
CA PRO A 97 19.38 -9.57 -0.81
C PRO A 97 19.07 -10.47 0.40
N ALA A 98 18.31 -11.53 0.17
CA ALA A 98 17.74 -12.35 1.23
C ALA A 98 17.56 -13.84 0.88
N VAL A 99 17.79 -14.23 -0.39
CA VAL A 99 17.50 -15.59 -0.86
C VAL A 99 18.76 -16.29 -1.33
N TRP A 100 18.98 -17.52 -0.85
CA TRP A 100 20.14 -18.34 -1.21
C TRP A 100 19.65 -19.60 -1.94
N MET A 101 20.15 -19.82 -3.15
CA MET A 101 19.80 -20.97 -3.99
C MET A 101 20.87 -22.04 -3.86
N THR A 102 20.66 -23.03 -2.99
CA THR A 102 21.72 -23.96 -2.59
C THR A 102 21.91 -25.12 -3.57
N ASN A 103 20.81 -25.69 -4.08
CA ASN A 103 20.82 -26.93 -4.88
C ASN A 103 20.28 -26.76 -6.31
N ARG A 104 20.33 -25.56 -6.89
CA ARG A 104 19.83 -25.28 -8.26
C ARG A 104 20.97 -25.07 -9.26
N SER A 105 20.96 -25.81 -10.36
CA SER A 105 22.03 -25.76 -11.39
C SER A 105 22.13 -24.44 -12.17
N THR A 106 21.07 -23.63 -12.16
CA THR A 106 21.00 -22.33 -12.85
C THR A 106 21.43 -21.13 -11.99
N PHE A 107 21.72 -21.34 -10.71
CA PHE A 107 22.06 -20.28 -9.75
C PHE A 107 23.40 -20.59 -9.06
N ASP A 108 24.10 -19.55 -8.61
CA ASP A 108 25.34 -19.71 -7.85
C ASP A 108 25.00 -19.71 -6.35
N ALA A 109 25.26 -20.83 -5.68
CA ALA A 109 25.03 -21.01 -4.25
C ALA A 109 25.87 -20.05 -3.35
N LYS A 110 26.84 -19.33 -3.91
CA LYS A 110 27.61 -18.28 -3.20
C LYS A 110 26.99 -16.89 -3.31
N VAL A 111 25.99 -16.71 -4.17
CA VAL A 111 25.35 -15.41 -4.41
C VAL A 111 24.05 -15.31 -3.61
N VAL A 112 23.89 -14.18 -2.92
CA VAL A 112 22.62 -13.81 -2.28
C VAL A 112 21.77 -13.06 -3.29
N TYR A 113 20.58 -13.58 -3.58
CA TYR A 113 19.63 -13.02 -4.52
C TYR A 113 18.57 -12.16 -3.82
N GLU A 114 17.98 -11.24 -4.58
CA GLU A 114 16.86 -10.42 -4.14
C GLU A 114 15.63 -11.25 -3.74
N PHE A 115 14.87 -10.79 -2.75
CA PHE A 115 13.60 -11.42 -2.35
C PHE A 115 12.60 -11.57 -3.50
N SER A 116 12.64 -10.67 -4.48
CA SER A 116 11.84 -10.72 -5.71
C SER A 116 11.89 -12.09 -6.41
N LEU A 117 13.03 -12.79 -6.34
CA LEU A 117 13.22 -14.11 -6.92
C LEU A 117 12.38 -15.19 -6.22
N ALA A 118 12.21 -15.13 -4.89
CA ALA A 118 11.40 -16.08 -4.12
C ALA A 118 9.89 -15.97 -4.43
N LEU A 119 9.44 -14.84 -4.98
CA LEU A 119 8.05 -14.63 -5.42
C LEU A 119 7.79 -15.08 -6.86
N THR A 120 8.80 -15.59 -7.57
CA THR A 120 8.65 -16.07 -8.96
C THR A 120 7.95 -17.45 -9.03
N PRO A 121 7.32 -17.81 -10.17
CA PRO A 121 6.68 -19.12 -10.35
C PRO A 121 7.63 -20.32 -10.31
N ASP A 122 8.94 -20.07 -10.49
CA ASP A 122 10.01 -21.08 -10.51
C ASP A 122 10.44 -21.49 -9.09
N ILE A 123 10.03 -20.70 -8.09
CA ILE A 123 10.24 -20.96 -6.67
C ILE A 123 8.88 -21.22 -6.01
N ARG A 124 8.57 -22.52 -5.94
CA ARG A 124 7.39 -23.04 -5.25
C ARG A 124 7.75 -23.28 -3.81
N TRP A 125 7.00 -22.67 -2.91
CA TRP A 125 7.29 -22.81 -1.50
C TRP A 125 6.79 -24.18 -1.04
N HIS A 126 7.50 -24.81 -0.12
CA HIS A 126 7.04 -25.99 0.58
C HIS A 126 6.48 -25.53 1.92
N ALA A 127 5.28 -25.99 2.32
CA ALA A 127 4.70 -25.70 3.63
C ALA A 127 4.90 -26.93 4.54
N PRO A 128 6.00 -27.00 5.32
CA PRO A 128 6.30 -28.16 6.15
C PRO A 128 5.41 -28.18 7.40
N GLN A 129 5.33 -29.33 8.07
CA GLN A 129 4.66 -29.43 9.37
C GLN A 129 5.37 -28.65 10.48
N ASN A 130 6.70 -28.56 10.41
CA ASN A 130 7.55 -27.75 11.29
C ASN A 130 8.48 -26.93 10.41
N ILE A 131 8.60 -25.63 10.65
CA ILE A 131 9.52 -24.78 9.87
C ILE A 131 10.97 -25.09 10.25
N GLN A 132 11.79 -25.44 9.27
CA GLN A 132 13.22 -25.59 9.48
C GLN A 132 13.91 -24.24 9.42
N THR A 133 14.60 -23.87 10.51
CA THR A 133 15.45 -22.66 10.55
C THR A 133 16.89 -22.99 10.88
N SER A 134 17.82 -22.32 10.21
CA SER A 134 19.26 -22.42 10.41
C SER A 134 19.86 -21.04 10.69
N TRP A 135 21.11 -20.99 11.15
CA TRP A 135 21.84 -19.74 11.33
C TRP A 135 22.94 -19.66 10.29
N HIS A 136 22.97 -18.57 9.50
CA HIS A 136 23.99 -18.36 8.48
C HIS A 136 24.43 -16.89 8.45
N MET A 137 25.75 -16.65 8.47
CA MET A 137 26.37 -15.31 8.42
C MET A 137 25.82 -14.27 9.42
N GLY A 138 25.29 -14.72 10.56
CA GLY A 138 24.71 -13.87 11.61
C GLY A 138 23.19 -13.70 11.53
N ASP A 139 22.57 -14.10 10.43
CA ASP A 139 21.11 -14.08 10.24
C ASP A 139 20.46 -15.44 10.55
N ARG A 140 19.20 -15.39 11.00
CA ARG A 140 18.31 -16.56 11.02
C ARG A 140 17.77 -16.77 9.61
N MET A 141 18.00 -17.96 9.07
CA MET A 141 17.53 -18.40 7.76
C MET A 141 16.40 -19.41 7.91
N ILE A 142 15.49 -19.44 6.94
CA ILE A 142 14.35 -20.33 6.88
C ILE A 142 14.41 -21.13 5.58
N VAL A 143 14.21 -22.45 5.64
CA VAL A 143 14.08 -23.28 4.44
C VAL A 143 12.71 -23.05 3.81
N ILE A 144 12.67 -22.61 2.55
CA ILE A 144 11.42 -22.28 1.83
C ILE A 144 11.02 -23.31 0.77
N THR A 145 11.91 -24.22 0.34
CA THR A 145 11.60 -25.21 -0.71
C THR A 145 12.13 -26.62 -0.38
N ASP A 146 11.63 -27.62 -1.10
CA ASP A 146 12.15 -29.00 -1.09
C ASP A 146 13.61 -29.14 -1.59
N GLN A 147 14.21 -28.04 -2.09
CA GLN A 147 15.59 -27.99 -2.58
C GLN A 147 16.56 -27.33 -1.59
N ASP A 148 16.14 -27.12 -0.34
CA ASP A 148 16.87 -26.39 0.69
C ASP A 148 17.25 -24.94 0.28
N ASP A 149 16.42 -24.29 -0.56
CA ASP A 149 16.57 -22.85 -0.80
C ASP A 149 16.25 -22.09 0.50
N LEU A 150 17.08 -21.11 0.86
CA LEU A 150 17.00 -20.40 2.14
C LEU A 150 16.52 -18.96 1.97
N LEU A 151 15.68 -18.48 2.88
CA LEU A 151 15.20 -17.10 2.97
C LEU A 151 15.58 -16.49 4.34
N THR A 152 16.09 -15.26 4.36
CA THR A 152 16.38 -14.53 5.60
C THR A 152 15.09 -14.22 6.37
N ALA A 153 15.01 -14.62 7.65
CA ALA A 153 13.81 -14.50 8.47
C ALA A 153 13.31 -13.05 8.63
N SER A 154 14.22 -12.07 8.70
CA SER A 154 13.83 -10.65 8.84
C SER A 154 12.96 -10.13 7.69
N VAL A 155 13.02 -10.75 6.50
CA VAL A 155 12.12 -10.41 5.38
C VAL A 155 10.69 -10.90 5.65
N MET A 156 10.51 -12.04 6.29
CA MET A 156 9.18 -12.53 6.67
C MET A 156 8.52 -11.59 7.67
N ASP A 157 9.29 -11.12 8.66
CA ASP A 157 8.82 -10.17 9.67
C ASP A 157 8.46 -8.82 9.02
N GLU A 158 9.31 -8.29 8.13
CA GLU A 158 9.05 -7.08 7.34
C GLU A 158 7.77 -7.19 6.49
N ILE A 159 7.55 -8.34 5.83
CA ILE A 159 6.33 -8.63 5.07
C ILE A 159 5.09 -8.68 5.98
N LEU A 160 5.17 -9.32 7.15
CA LEU A 160 4.07 -9.35 8.12
C LEU A 160 3.73 -7.94 8.61
N PHE A 161 4.73 -7.12 8.95
CA PHE A 161 4.49 -5.72 9.34
C PHE A 161 3.85 -4.91 8.21
N TRP A 162 4.26 -5.12 6.96
CA TRP A 162 3.65 -4.47 5.80
C TRP A 162 2.17 -4.87 5.61
N PHE A 163 1.83 -6.15 5.72
CA PHE A 163 0.44 -6.61 5.67
C PHE A 163 -0.40 -6.10 6.85
N ARG A 164 0.12 -6.13 8.07
CA ARG A 164 -0.52 -5.51 9.26
C ARG A 164 -0.74 -4.00 9.05
N HIS A 165 0.18 -3.31 8.36
CA HIS A 165 0.03 -1.87 8.06
C HIS A 165 -1.09 -1.61 7.05
N LEU A 166 -1.16 -2.41 5.98
CA LEU A 166 -2.26 -2.37 5.01
C LEU A 166 -3.63 -2.62 5.66
N ASP A 167 -3.75 -3.69 6.44
CA ASP A 167 -5.01 -4.06 7.10
C ASP A 167 -5.51 -2.94 8.05
N ARG A 168 -4.60 -2.37 8.87
CA ARG A 168 -4.91 -1.24 9.75
C ARG A 168 -5.29 0.02 8.98
N ALA A 169 -4.63 0.32 7.86
CA ALA A 169 -4.95 1.49 7.03
C ALA A 169 -6.34 1.39 6.38
N VAL A 170 -6.77 0.17 6.04
CA VAL A 170 -8.09 -0.13 5.47
C VAL A 170 -9.17 -0.13 6.56
N SER A 171 -8.91 -0.80 7.69
CA SER A 171 -9.81 -0.86 8.84
C SER A 171 -10.06 0.50 9.51
N SER A 172 -9.17 1.48 9.29
CA SER A 172 -9.32 2.86 9.76
C SER A 172 -9.96 3.83 8.74
N ASP A 173 -10.41 3.34 7.57
CA ASP A 173 -10.96 4.16 6.46
C ASP A 173 -9.98 5.28 5.99
N LEU A 174 -8.68 5.04 6.12
CA LEU A 174 -7.62 5.92 5.61
C LEU A 174 -7.28 5.57 4.15
N ILE A 175 -7.30 4.28 3.83
CA ILE A 175 -7.13 3.71 2.49
C ILE A 175 -8.38 2.89 2.14
N LYS A 176 -8.81 2.93 0.87
CA LYS A 176 -9.93 2.12 0.38
C LYS A 176 -9.43 0.82 -0.23
N VAL A 177 -10.32 -0.18 -0.31
CA VAL A 177 -10.06 -1.44 -1.05
C VAL A 177 -9.73 -1.16 -2.53
N GLU A 178 -10.27 -0.07 -3.09
CA GLU A 178 -9.95 0.45 -4.43
C GLU A 178 -8.45 0.74 -4.62
N ASP A 179 -7.75 1.15 -3.56
CA ASP A 179 -6.31 1.45 -3.59
C ASP A 179 -5.46 0.20 -3.34
N LEU A 180 -5.91 -0.74 -2.50
CA LEU A 180 -5.24 -2.04 -2.38
C LEU A 180 -5.10 -2.73 -3.74
N TYR A 181 -6.03 -2.47 -4.66
CA TYR A 181 -5.91 -2.92 -6.03
C TYR A 181 -4.72 -2.30 -6.78
N SER A 182 -4.26 -1.06 -6.54
CA SER A 182 -3.03 -0.57 -7.19
C SER A 182 -1.81 -1.42 -6.80
N LEU A 183 -1.84 -2.01 -5.60
CA LEU A 183 -0.82 -2.89 -5.02
C LEU A 183 -1.04 -4.37 -5.34
N TRP A 184 -1.92 -4.73 -6.29
CA TRP A 184 -2.28 -6.14 -6.54
C TRP A 184 -1.08 -7.02 -6.91
N ARG A 185 -0.05 -6.45 -7.55
CA ARG A 185 1.17 -7.17 -7.96
C ARG A 185 2.08 -7.53 -6.80
N GLN A 186 2.04 -6.74 -5.73
CA GLN A 186 2.77 -6.92 -4.49
C GLN A 186 1.99 -7.85 -3.55
N ILE A 187 0.66 -7.71 -3.52
CA ILE A 187 -0.24 -8.44 -2.61
C ILE A 187 -0.50 -9.88 -3.09
N LEU A 188 -0.93 -10.07 -4.35
CA LEU A 188 -1.41 -11.38 -4.81
C LEU A 188 -0.37 -12.52 -4.89
N PRO A 189 0.95 -12.32 -5.08
CA PRO A 189 1.92 -13.42 -5.09
C PRO A 189 1.88 -14.32 -3.84
N PHE A 190 1.53 -13.74 -2.67
CA PHE A 190 1.45 -14.45 -1.40
C PHE A 190 0.24 -15.40 -1.29
N ALA A 191 -0.77 -15.27 -2.15
CA ALA A 191 -1.88 -16.22 -2.26
C ALA A 191 -1.60 -17.40 -3.21
N LEU A 192 -0.41 -17.50 -3.80
CA LEU A 192 -0.08 -18.46 -4.86
C LEU A 192 1.03 -19.44 -4.44
N ASP A 193 1.12 -20.56 -5.16
CA ASP A 193 2.25 -21.50 -5.15
C ASP A 193 2.70 -21.93 -3.72
N ASN A 194 1.73 -22.25 -2.85
CA ASN A 194 1.87 -22.65 -1.44
C ASN A 194 2.41 -21.57 -0.47
N ARG A 195 2.56 -20.31 -0.92
CA ARG A 195 3.13 -19.24 -0.06
C ARG A 195 2.23 -18.92 1.13
N PHE A 196 0.90 -18.97 0.99
CA PHE A 196 -0.02 -18.70 2.09
C PHE A 196 0.01 -19.82 3.14
N SER A 197 0.05 -21.09 2.71
CA SER A 197 0.22 -22.25 3.57
C SER A 197 1.52 -22.19 4.37
N PHE A 198 2.61 -21.73 3.75
CA PHE A 198 3.88 -21.52 4.45
C PHE A 198 3.82 -20.35 5.44
N LEU A 199 3.25 -19.19 5.04
CA LEU A 199 3.06 -18.04 5.95
C LEU A 199 2.21 -18.43 7.16
N ALA A 200 1.15 -19.22 6.95
CA ALA A 200 0.32 -19.76 8.01
C ALA A 200 1.16 -20.64 8.95
N ALA A 201 1.90 -21.63 8.42
CA ALA A 201 2.78 -22.48 9.22
C ALA A 201 3.89 -21.71 9.97
N TYR A 202 4.39 -20.61 9.40
CA TYR A 202 5.45 -19.80 10.01
C TYR A 202 4.93 -18.88 11.13
N PHE A 203 3.77 -18.25 10.96
CA PHE A 203 3.26 -17.28 11.95
C PHE A 203 2.33 -17.88 13.01
N THR A 204 1.65 -19.02 12.73
CA THR A 204 0.70 -19.60 13.70
C THR A 204 1.36 -20.28 14.91
N GLU A 205 2.69 -20.41 14.95
CA GLU A 205 3.42 -20.77 16.18
C GLU A 205 3.37 -19.62 17.23
N ASP A 206 3.29 -18.36 16.78
CA ASP A 206 3.40 -17.16 17.63
C ASP A 206 2.05 -16.42 17.84
N ASP A 207 1.25 -16.17 16.79
CA ASP A 207 -0.09 -15.55 16.91
C ASP A 207 -1.06 -15.91 15.75
N LEU A 208 -2.34 -16.09 16.08
CA LEU A 208 -3.43 -16.28 15.12
C LEU A 208 -3.90 -14.97 14.46
N GLU A 209 -3.69 -13.81 15.09
CA GLU A 209 -4.02 -12.50 14.51
C GLU A 209 -3.14 -12.15 13.31
N ASP A 210 -1.95 -12.77 13.20
CA ASP A 210 -0.93 -12.37 12.23
C ASP A 210 -1.20 -12.88 10.82
N ILE A 211 -1.66 -14.13 10.68
CA ILE A 211 -2.12 -14.65 9.40
C ILE A 211 -3.47 -14.02 8.98
N GLU A 212 -4.28 -13.54 9.94
CA GLU A 212 -5.57 -12.89 9.65
C GLU A 212 -5.39 -11.58 8.89
N ALA A 213 -4.42 -10.74 9.25
CA ALA A 213 -4.13 -9.49 8.52
C ALA A 213 -3.77 -9.76 7.04
N ILE A 214 -2.94 -10.79 6.79
CA ILE A 214 -2.57 -11.23 5.43
C ILE A 214 -3.83 -11.73 4.69
N ARG A 215 -4.63 -12.59 5.34
CA ARG A 215 -5.88 -13.14 4.82
C ARG A 215 -6.89 -12.06 4.43
N GLN A 216 -7.13 -11.06 5.29
CA GLN A 216 -8.09 -9.97 5.03
C GLN A 216 -7.68 -9.12 3.83
N VAL A 217 -6.41 -8.73 3.74
CA VAL A 217 -5.88 -7.95 2.61
C VAL A 217 -6.00 -8.73 1.29
N LEU A 218 -5.60 -10.00 1.27
CA LEU A 218 -5.74 -10.88 0.10
C LEU A 218 -7.20 -11.05 -0.34
N ILE A 219 -8.11 -11.35 0.59
CA ILE A 219 -9.55 -11.48 0.31
C ILE A 219 -10.13 -10.16 -0.19
N GLY A 220 -9.73 -9.02 0.38
CA GLY A 220 -10.15 -7.68 -0.05
C GLY A 220 -9.83 -7.41 -1.52
N VAL A 221 -8.57 -7.61 -1.91
CA VAL A 221 -8.12 -7.41 -3.30
C VAL A 221 -8.84 -8.36 -4.26
N ILE A 222 -8.93 -9.65 -3.95
CA ILE A 222 -9.58 -10.63 -4.83
C ILE A 222 -11.08 -10.33 -4.99
N ARG A 223 -11.76 -10.00 -3.89
CA ARG A 223 -13.19 -9.63 -3.90
C ARG A 223 -13.44 -8.41 -4.78
N TYR A 224 -12.61 -7.37 -4.65
CA TYR A 224 -12.69 -6.18 -5.49
C TYR A 224 -12.45 -6.51 -6.97
N CYS A 225 -11.43 -7.32 -7.28
CA CYS A 225 -11.16 -7.78 -8.64
C CYS A 225 -12.34 -8.55 -9.25
N GLN A 226 -13.02 -9.40 -8.49
CA GLN A 226 -14.22 -10.12 -8.93
C GLN A 226 -15.42 -9.18 -9.16
N GLN A 227 -15.69 -8.27 -8.22
CA GLN A 227 -16.79 -7.30 -8.32
C GLN A 227 -16.64 -6.38 -9.53
N GLN A 228 -15.42 -5.89 -9.78
CA GLN A 228 -15.09 -5.01 -10.91
C GLN A 228 -14.74 -5.79 -12.20
N LYS A 229 -14.81 -7.13 -12.19
CA LYS A 229 -14.51 -8.02 -13.33
C LYS A 229 -13.14 -7.78 -13.98
N LEU A 230 -12.12 -7.53 -13.15
CA LEU A 230 -10.77 -7.19 -13.60
C LEU A 230 -10.03 -8.43 -14.10
N ALA A 231 -10.00 -8.62 -15.42
CA ALA A 231 -9.50 -9.84 -16.04
C ALA A 231 -8.02 -10.16 -15.73
N GLN A 232 -7.15 -9.14 -15.64
CA GLN A 232 -5.70 -9.31 -15.46
C GLN A 232 -5.29 -9.93 -14.10
N PRO A 233 -5.71 -9.38 -12.94
CA PRO A 233 -5.40 -10.01 -11.64
C PRO A 233 -6.09 -11.38 -11.50
N LEU A 234 -7.31 -11.54 -12.03
CA LEU A 234 -8.03 -12.82 -11.96
C LEU A 234 -7.33 -13.91 -12.80
N SER A 235 -6.81 -13.59 -13.99
CA SER A 235 -6.05 -14.56 -14.80
C SER A 235 -4.66 -14.86 -14.22
N TYR A 236 -4.05 -13.92 -13.49
CA TYR A 236 -2.78 -14.13 -12.80
C TYR A 236 -2.85 -15.18 -11.68
N ILE A 237 -3.97 -15.21 -10.93
CA ILE A 237 -4.18 -16.13 -9.80
C ILE A 237 -4.82 -17.46 -10.19
N ASN A 238 -5.58 -17.52 -11.30
CA ASN A 238 -6.41 -18.68 -11.62
C ASN A 238 -5.57 -19.95 -11.86
N GLY A 239 -5.92 -21.06 -11.20
CA GLY A 239 -5.20 -22.33 -11.26
C GLY A 239 -3.86 -22.34 -10.53
N ARG A 240 -3.54 -21.28 -9.77
CA ARG A 240 -2.31 -21.12 -8.97
C ARG A 240 -2.55 -20.77 -7.51
N LEU A 241 -3.81 -20.49 -7.13
CA LEU A 241 -4.18 -20.18 -5.74
C LEU A 241 -3.77 -21.32 -4.81
N ASP A 242 -3.12 -20.95 -3.72
CA ASP A 242 -2.76 -21.84 -2.62
C ASP A 242 -4.00 -22.64 -2.15
N PRO A 243 -3.92 -23.98 -2.00
CA PRO A 243 -5.07 -24.79 -1.61
C PRO A 243 -5.68 -24.40 -0.26
N LEU A 244 -4.86 -24.09 0.75
CA LEU A 244 -5.33 -23.67 2.08
C LEU A 244 -6.08 -22.34 1.97
N PHE A 245 -5.49 -21.37 1.28
CA PHE A 245 -6.12 -20.06 1.06
C PHE A 245 -7.42 -20.19 0.27
N PHE A 246 -7.45 -21.03 -0.77
CA PHE A 246 -8.67 -21.29 -1.54
C PHE A 246 -9.76 -21.93 -0.69
N ASP A 247 -9.43 -22.77 0.28
CA ASP A 247 -10.38 -23.34 1.22
C ASP A 247 -10.96 -22.29 2.19
N GLU A 248 -10.15 -21.34 2.63
CA GLU A 248 -10.57 -20.20 3.45
C GLU A 248 -11.38 -19.13 2.71
N LEU A 249 -11.35 -19.08 1.37
CA LEU A 249 -12.14 -18.11 0.60
C LEU A 249 -13.65 -18.21 0.91
N PRO A 250 -14.36 -17.07 1.09
CA PRO A 250 -15.81 -17.06 1.26
C PRO A 250 -16.52 -17.80 0.12
N LYS A 251 -17.57 -18.58 0.45
CA LYS A 251 -18.27 -19.46 -0.52
C LYS A 251 -18.73 -18.75 -1.81
N GLY A 252 -19.10 -17.47 -1.72
CA GLY A 252 -19.50 -16.65 -2.88
C GLY A 252 -18.36 -16.19 -3.79
N MET A 253 -17.10 -16.34 -3.37
CA MET A 253 -15.90 -15.95 -4.13
C MET A 253 -15.20 -17.13 -4.83
N LYS A 254 -15.53 -18.38 -4.49
CA LYS A 254 -14.96 -19.57 -5.16
C LYS A 254 -15.40 -19.74 -6.64
N PRO A 255 -16.62 -19.37 -7.08
CA PRO A 255 -17.02 -19.49 -8.49
C PRO A 255 -16.10 -18.68 -9.43
N GLY A 256 -15.56 -19.34 -10.44
CA GLY A 256 -14.65 -18.71 -11.41
C GLY A 256 -13.19 -18.59 -10.97
N LEU A 257 -12.82 -19.18 -9.83
CA LEU A 257 -11.44 -19.37 -9.40
C LEU A 257 -11.13 -20.86 -9.27
N GLU A 258 -9.96 -21.29 -9.75
CA GLU A 258 -9.40 -22.62 -9.53
C GLU A 258 -8.21 -22.55 -8.56
N ALA A 259 -8.17 -23.45 -7.58
CA ALA A 259 -6.99 -23.72 -6.78
C ALA A 259 -5.87 -24.35 -7.63
N ALA A 260 -4.62 -24.22 -7.16
CA ALA A 260 -3.50 -24.99 -7.67
C ALA A 260 -3.80 -26.49 -7.52
N ARG A 261 -3.71 -27.24 -8.62
CA ARG A 261 -3.85 -28.70 -8.56
C ARG A 261 -2.67 -29.29 -7.81
N GLN A 262 -2.95 -30.17 -6.83
CA GLN A 262 -1.96 -30.96 -6.10
C GLN A 262 -1.26 -31.96 -7.05
N ASN A 263 -0.34 -31.45 -7.87
CA ASN A 263 0.48 -32.28 -8.74
C ASN A 263 1.69 -32.79 -7.95
N ASN A 264 1.59 -34.03 -7.45
CA ASN A 264 2.73 -34.84 -6.97
C ASN A 264 3.69 -35.25 -8.12
N VAL A 265 3.91 -34.34 -9.07
CA VAL A 265 4.72 -34.56 -10.26
C VAL A 265 5.77 -33.47 -10.26
N HIS A 266 7.02 -33.89 -10.03
CA HIS A 266 8.21 -33.15 -10.42
C HIS A 266 7.99 -32.62 -11.84
N ARG A 267 7.71 -31.33 -11.95
CA ARG A 267 7.66 -30.65 -13.23
C ARG A 267 9.11 -30.55 -13.67
N LYS A 268 9.59 -31.52 -14.46
CA LYS A 268 10.86 -31.37 -15.17
C LYS A 268 10.85 -30.01 -15.83
N ASP A 269 11.95 -29.29 -15.70
CA ASP A 269 12.10 -27.94 -16.20
C ASP A 269 11.63 -27.88 -17.66
N PRO A 270 10.94 -26.81 -18.08
CA PRO A 270 10.65 -26.64 -19.49
C PRO A 270 11.98 -26.68 -20.23
N VAL A 271 12.10 -27.63 -21.17
CA VAL A 271 13.26 -27.74 -22.05
C VAL A 271 13.50 -26.36 -22.64
N VAL A 272 14.69 -25.81 -22.39
CA VAL A 272 15.16 -24.59 -23.04
C VAL A 272 15.00 -24.81 -24.54
N MET A 273 14.04 -24.12 -25.14
CA MET A 273 13.98 -24.04 -26.59
C MET A 273 15.20 -23.25 -27.02
N ASP A 274 16.03 -23.87 -27.87
CA ASP A 274 17.24 -23.26 -28.40
C ASP A 274 16.96 -21.87 -28.96
N GLU A 275 18.02 -21.06 -28.92
CA GLU A 275 18.09 -19.68 -29.39
C GLU A 275 17.19 -19.40 -30.61
N ALA A 276 16.25 -18.48 -30.46
CA ALA A 276 15.51 -17.97 -31.62
C ALA A 276 16.54 -17.34 -32.59
N PRO A 277 16.59 -17.79 -33.86
CA PRO A 277 17.65 -17.36 -34.77
C PRO A 277 17.55 -15.86 -35.02
N ILE A 278 18.69 -15.18 -34.94
CA ILE A 278 18.81 -13.74 -35.18
C ILE A 278 18.37 -13.45 -36.63
N ILE A 279 17.19 -12.87 -36.80
CA ILE A 279 16.70 -12.41 -38.10
C ILE A 279 17.46 -11.13 -38.48
N VAL A 280 18.61 -11.30 -39.13
CA VAL A 280 19.30 -10.22 -39.81
C VAL A 280 18.46 -9.80 -41.01
N GLN A 281 17.78 -8.65 -40.91
CA GLN A 281 17.13 -8.05 -42.07
C GLN A 281 18.20 -7.43 -42.99
N GLU A 282 18.48 -8.11 -44.10
CA GLU A 282 19.26 -7.56 -45.21
C GLU A 282 18.47 -6.43 -45.90
N THR A 283 18.76 -5.18 -45.56
CA THR A 283 18.20 -4.03 -46.29
C THR A 283 18.89 -3.87 -47.64
N LYS A 284 18.41 -4.63 -48.64
CA LYS A 284 18.92 -4.61 -50.01
C LYS A 284 18.47 -3.33 -50.75
N THR A 285 19.39 -2.37 -50.91
CA THR A 285 19.24 -1.27 -51.88
C THR A 285 20.41 -1.23 -52.85
N GLU A 286 20.18 -1.72 -54.06
CA GLU A 286 21.13 -1.65 -55.17
C GLU A 286 21.31 -0.20 -55.66
N ARG A 287 22.56 0.27 -55.80
CA ARG A 287 22.86 1.39 -56.70
C ARG A 287 24.28 1.36 -57.28
N LYS A 288 24.37 0.74 -58.47
CA LYS A 288 25.32 0.96 -59.58
C LYS A 288 26.73 1.48 -59.24
N GLU A 289 27.73 0.62 -59.47
CA GLU A 289 29.13 1.00 -59.68
C GLU A 289 29.31 1.95 -60.89
N PRO A 290 30.45 2.66 -60.94
CA PRO A 290 31.36 2.41 -62.05
C PRO A 290 32.81 2.08 -61.63
N VAL A 291 33.50 1.39 -62.53
CA VAL A 291 34.86 0.80 -62.36
C VAL A 291 35.97 1.81 -62.71
N VAL A 292 37.23 1.37 -62.56
CA VAL A 292 38.54 1.96 -63.00
C VAL A 292 39.02 3.16 -62.17
N ILE A 293 40.30 3.33 -61.75
CA ILE A 293 41.62 2.78 -62.17
C ILE A 293 42.55 2.61 -60.93
N ALA A 294 43.51 1.67 -60.95
CA ALA A 294 44.70 1.64 -60.05
C ALA A 294 45.99 1.94 -60.87
N PRO A 295 47.00 2.69 -60.36
CA PRO A 295 48.10 2.11 -59.56
C PRO A 295 48.74 3.13 -58.56
N GLU A 296 49.91 2.96 -57.89
CA GLU A 296 50.89 1.86 -57.80
C GLU A 296 51.39 1.65 -56.34
N LYS A 297 52.49 2.30 -55.90
CA LYS A 297 53.14 2.15 -54.58
C LYS A 297 53.71 3.47 -54.04
N ALA A 298 53.82 3.61 -52.71
CA ALA A 298 54.91 4.35 -52.05
C ALA A 298 55.01 4.14 -50.51
N VAL A 299 56.18 3.61 -50.07
CA VAL A 299 57.00 4.09 -48.94
C VAL A 299 56.48 4.04 -47.47
N GLU A 300 56.98 3.02 -46.74
CA GLU A 300 57.72 3.13 -45.46
C GLU A 300 57.65 4.44 -44.62
N LYS A 301 57.11 4.37 -43.37
CA LYS A 301 57.87 4.22 -42.10
C LYS A 301 56.99 4.41 -40.84
N PRO A 302 57.36 3.83 -39.69
CA PRO A 302 56.54 3.89 -38.46
C PRO A 302 56.74 5.21 -37.70
N LYS A 303 55.71 5.66 -36.98
CA LYS A 303 55.83 6.68 -35.94
C LYS A 303 55.39 6.13 -34.59
N THR A 304 56.38 5.85 -33.77
CA THR A 304 56.27 5.62 -32.34
C THR A 304 55.67 6.84 -31.65
N THR A 305 54.60 6.67 -30.86
CA THR A 305 54.26 7.57 -29.75
C THR A 305 53.98 6.75 -28.51
N ALA A 306 54.88 6.84 -27.54
CA ALA A 306 54.76 6.15 -26.27
C ALA A 306 53.74 6.86 -25.37
N ARG A 307 52.85 6.09 -24.73
CA ARG A 307 52.14 6.52 -23.53
C ARG A 307 52.42 5.49 -22.44
N LYS A 308 53.10 5.93 -21.38
CA LYS A 308 53.29 5.12 -20.17
C LYS A 308 51.99 5.16 -19.38
N GLU A 309 51.42 4.01 -19.09
CA GLU A 309 50.46 3.84 -18.00
C GLU A 309 51.23 3.44 -16.74
N PRO A 310 51.04 4.09 -15.59
CA PRO A 310 51.69 3.70 -14.35
C PRO A 310 50.94 2.52 -13.72
N THR A 311 51.54 1.33 -13.79
CA THR A 311 51.12 0.18 -12.99
C THR A 311 51.36 0.48 -11.51
N PHE A 312 50.31 0.50 -10.70
CA PHE A 312 50.43 0.51 -9.24
C PHE A 312 50.25 -0.92 -8.72
N SER A 313 51.37 -1.55 -8.37
CA SER A 313 51.43 -2.77 -7.58
C SER A 313 51.70 -2.40 -6.12
N ILE A 314 50.90 -2.93 -5.19
CA ILE A 314 51.14 -2.87 -3.75
C ILE A 314 51.29 -4.31 -3.29
N ASP A 315 52.52 -4.73 -3.06
CA ASP A 315 52.87 -5.94 -2.32
C ASP A 315 53.48 -5.55 -0.97
N ASN A 316 53.34 -6.45 0.01
CA ASN A 316 53.98 -6.47 1.33
C ASN A 316 53.48 -5.45 2.37
N VAL A 317 52.47 -5.87 3.13
CA VAL A 317 52.42 -5.63 4.59
C VAL A 317 52.35 -7.00 5.26
N ASP A 318 53.46 -7.44 5.85
CA ASP A 318 53.48 -8.61 6.74
C ASP A 318 52.65 -8.31 7.99
N ILE A 319 51.70 -9.20 8.31
CA ILE A 319 51.06 -9.26 9.62
C ILE A 319 51.17 -10.71 10.11
N ASP A 320 52.34 -11.05 10.66
CA ASP A 320 52.59 -12.35 11.24
C ASP A 320 51.87 -12.48 12.60
N GLU A 321 51.20 -13.61 12.81
CA GLU A 321 50.32 -13.84 13.96
C GLU A 321 51.10 -13.94 15.29
N LYS A 322 50.53 -13.36 16.36
CA LYS A 322 50.80 -13.82 17.73
C LYS A 322 49.51 -14.28 18.41
N LYS A 323 49.39 -15.59 18.61
CA LYS A 323 48.47 -16.16 19.60
C LYS A 323 48.93 -15.80 21.02
N PRO A 324 48.02 -15.45 21.94
CA PRO A 324 48.28 -15.54 23.37
C PRO A 324 48.07 -16.97 23.89
N GLU A 325 48.78 -17.30 24.97
CA GLU A 325 48.55 -18.50 25.81
C GLU A 325 47.42 -18.27 26.83
#